data_AF-A0A7W8NYY1-F1
#
_entry.id   AF-A0A7W8NYY1-F1
#
_cell.length_a   1.000
_cell.length_b   1.000
_cell.length_c   1.000
_cell.angle_alpha   90.00
_cell.angle_beta   90.00
_cell.angle_gamma   90.00
#
_symmetry.space_group_name_H-M   'P 1'
#
loop_
_entity.id
_entity.type
_entity.pdbx_description
1 polymer ?
#
loop_
_entity_poly.entity_id
_entity_poly.type
_entity_poly.pdbx_seq_one_letter_code
_entity_poly.pdbx_strand_id
1 'polypeptide(L)'
;MPTPTGSVPALSAASATVFSIGIVFLGYWGMYEPTAWHKADIVVFVLALAGFACLGLVPWMATSPVEPENSDSRVRIARHLFLTGVTAIWLAVAVSVIF
;
A
#
# COMPACT_ATOMS: atom_id res chain seq x y z
N MET A 1 18.58 -15.44 -2.74
CA MET A 1 18.02 -15.75 -4.06
C MET A 1 18.11 -14.47 -4.87
N PRO A 2 18.74 -14.48 -6.06
CA PRO A 2 18.82 -13.31 -6.93
C PRO A 2 17.42 -12.79 -7.27
N THR A 3 17.22 -11.48 -7.30
CA THR A 3 15.93 -10.92 -7.71
C THR A 3 15.74 -11.09 -9.22
N PRO A 4 14.61 -11.66 -9.69
CA PRO A 4 14.38 -11.85 -11.12
C PRO A 4 14.33 -10.52 -11.87
N THR A 5 14.91 -10.50 -13.07
CA THR A 5 14.90 -9.34 -13.97
C THR A 5 13.47 -8.86 -14.22
N GLY A 6 13.23 -7.54 -14.10
CA GLY A 6 11.90 -6.96 -14.23
C GLY A 6 11.06 -6.92 -12.94
N SER A 7 11.60 -7.36 -11.79
CA SER A 7 10.90 -7.26 -10.51
C SER A 7 10.53 -5.84 -10.09
N VAL A 8 11.40 -4.86 -10.40
CA VAL A 8 11.18 -3.44 -10.06
C VAL A 8 9.97 -2.86 -10.78
N PRO A 9 9.86 -2.91 -12.13
CA PRO A 9 8.66 -2.42 -12.82
C PRO A 9 7.40 -3.20 -12.44
N ALA A 10 7.50 -4.53 -12.25
CA ALA A 10 6.35 -5.33 -11.84
C ALA A 10 5.82 -4.95 -10.45
N LEU A 11 6.70 -4.79 -9.47
CA LEU A 11 6.34 -4.44 -8.10
C LEU A 11 5.79 -3.00 -8.01
N SER A 12 6.40 -2.06 -8.73
CA SER A 12 5.92 -0.67 -8.79
C SER A 12 4.55 -0.56 -9.46
N ALA A 13 4.34 -1.27 -10.57
CA ALA A 13 3.04 -1.30 -11.25
C ALA A 13 1.95 -1.90 -10.36
N ALA A 14 2.22 -3.05 -9.73
CA ALA A 14 1.29 -3.67 -8.80
C ALA A 14 0.95 -2.74 -7.62
N SER A 15 1.94 -2.05 -7.06
CA SER A 15 1.73 -1.09 -5.98
C SER A 15 0.81 0.06 -6.42
N ALA A 16 1.07 0.65 -7.60
CA ALA A 16 0.26 1.72 -8.14
C ALA A 16 -1.20 1.29 -8.38
N THR A 17 -1.43 0.07 -8.88
CA THR A 17 -2.78 -0.48 -9.05
C THR A 17 -3.52 -0.59 -7.73
N VAL A 18 -2.91 -1.19 -6.71
CA VAL A 18 -3.55 -1.34 -5.39
C VAL A 18 -3.78 0.01 -4.71
N PHE A 19 -2.82 0.93 -4.83
CA PHE A 19 -2.96 2.29 -4.31
C PHE A 19 -4.16 3.00 -4.95
N SER A 20 -4.29 2.92 -6.27
CA SER A 20 -5.43 3.47 -7.01
C SER A 20 -6.77 2.87 -6.57
N ILE A 21 -6.85 1.54 -6.46
CA ILE A 21 -8.05 0.84 -5.98
C ILE A 21 -8.41 1.30 -4.56
N GLY A 22 -7.42 1.44 -3.67
CA GLY A 22 -7.65 1.91 -2.32
C GLY A 22 -8.21 3.34 -2.30
N ILE A 23 -7.73 4.25 -3.15
CA ILE A 23 -8.27 5.62 -3.23
C ILE A 23 -9.75 5.57 -3.60
N VAL A 24 -10.12 4.77 -4.60
CA VAL A 24 -11.52 4.59 -5.02
C VAL A 24 -12.36 4.02 -3.88
N PHE A 25 -11.86 3.01 -3.17
CA PHE A 25 -12.51 2.44 -1.99
C PHE A 25 -12.81 3.51 -0.94
N LEU A 26 -11.81 4.33 -0.59
CA LEU A 26 -11.96 5.36 0.43
C LEU A 26 -12.94 6.48 0.01
N GLY A 27 -12.94 6.82 -1.28
CA GLY A 27 -13.92 7.75 -1.86
C GLY A 27 -15.34 7.22 -1.80
N TYR A 28 -15.53 5.91 -1.99
CA TYR A 28 -16.84 5.26 -1.90
C TYR A 28 -17.32 5.06 -0.46
N TRP A 29 -16.41 4.77 0.49
CA TRP A 29 -16.74 4.49 1.89
C TRP A 29 -17.44 5.64 2.64
N GLY A 30 -17.45 6.86 2.08
CA GLY A 30 -18.18 7.97 2.70
C GLY A 30 -17.29 8.94 3.46
N MET A 31 -16.02 9.12 3.05
CA MET A 31 -15.16 10.22 3.54
C MET A 31 -15.85 11.60 3.44
N TYR A 32 -16.84 11.73 2.56
CA TYR A 32 -17.58 12.97 2.29
C TYR A 32 -18.93 13.08 3.02
N GLU A 33 -19.34 12.07 3.80
CA GLU A 33 -20.59 12.16 4.54
C GLU A 33 -20.48 13.28 5.62
N PRO A 34 -21.40 14.25 5.67
CA PRO A 34 -21.37 15.35 6.65
C PRO A 34 -21.74 14.92 8.08
N THR A 35 -21.84 13.61 8.34
CA THR A 35 -22.15 13.02 9.65
C THR A 35 -20.88 12.86 10.49
N ALA A 36 -21.05 12.85 11.82
CA ALA A 36 -19.93 12.61 12.73
C ALA A 36 -19.35 11.21 12.48
N TRP A 37 -18.03 11.14 12.30
CA TRP A 37 -17.33 9.88 12.06
C TRP A 37 -17.52 8.92 13.23
N HIS A 38 -17.98 7.72 12.94
CA HIS A 38 -18.00 6.64 13.91
C HIS A 38 -16.57 6.15 14.16
N LYS A 39 -16.39 5.45 15.29
CA LYS A 39 -15.08 4.84 15.61
C LYS A 39 -14.60 3.89 14.51
N ALA A 40 -15.54 3.21 13.82
CA ALA A 40 -15.22 2.34 12.69
C ALA A 40 -14.62 3.12 11.51
N ASP A 41 -15.17 4.29 11.18
CA ASP A 41 -14.67 5.15 10.09
C ASP A 41 -13.23 5.60 10.34
N ILE A 42 -12.93 6.00 11.58
CA ILE A 42 -11.57 6.37 11.99
C ILE A 42 -10.62 5.19 11.80
N VAL A 43 -11.03 3.97 12.19
CA VAL A 43 -10.20 2.77 12.04
C VAL A 43 -9.95 2.45 10.57
N VAL A 44 -11.00 2.43 9.74
CA VAL A 44 -10.89 2.19 8.29
C VAL A 44 -9.98 3.22 7.64
N PHE A 45 -10.17 4.50 7.98
CA PHE A 45 -9.38 5.61 7.44
C PHE A 45 -7.90 5.53 7.82
N VAL A 46 -7.59 5.25 9.09
CA VAL A 46 -6.20 5.12 9.57
C VAL A 46 -5.51 3.92 8.92
N LEU A 47 -6.19 2.78 8.80
CA LEU A 47 -5.63 1.62 8.10
C LEU A 47 -5.39 1.92 6.62
N ALA A 48 -6.33 2.58 5.95
CA ALA A 48 -6.19 2.93 4.55
C ALA A 48 -5.03 3.91 4.32
N LEU A 49 -4.90 4.95 5.15
CA LEU A 49 -3.77 5.88 5.10
C LEU A 49 -2.42 5.20 5.33
N ALA A 50 -2.34 4.30 6.32
CA ALA A 50 -1.14 3.51 6.54
C ALA A 50 -0.81 2.64 5.31
N GLY A 51 -1.82 2.00 4.72
CA GLY A 51 -1.71 1.25 3.48
C GLY A 51 -1.18 2.09 2.32
N PHE A 52 -1.73 3.28 2.11
CA PHE A 52 -1.28 4.23 1.09
C PHE A 52 0.16 4.67 1.31
N ALA A 53 0.54 5.03 2.54
CA ALA A 53 1.91 5.43 2.83
C ALA A 53 2.90 4.31 2.47
N CYS A 54 2.59 3.06 2.85
CA CYS A 54 3.42 1.91 2.49
C CYS A 54 3.51 1.69 0.97
N LEU A 55 2.37 1.67 0.28
CA LEU A 55 2.28 1.43 -1.17
C LEU A 55 2.95 2.55 -1.99
N GLY A 56 2.79 3.81 -1.59
CA GLY A 56 3.41 4.96 -2.23
C GLY A 56 4.93 5.00 -2.07
N LEU A 57 5.46 4.39 -1.00
CA LEU A 57 6.91 4.26 -0.77
C LEU A 57 7.55 3.08 -1.55
N VAL A 58 6.75 2.14 -2.06
CA VAL A 58 7.26 0.97 -2.80
C VAL A 58 8.07 1.37 -4.04
N PRO A 59 7.58 2.25 -4.94
CA PRO A 59 8.35 2.65 -6.12
C PRO A 59 9.66 3.32 -5.74
N TRP A 60 9.62 4.24 -4.75
CA TRP A 60 10.83 4.91 -4.25
C TRP A 60 11.86 3.90 -3.73
N MET A 61 11.44 2.94 -2.92
CA MET A 61 12.34 1.91 -2.40
C MET A 61 12.86 0.98 -3.49
N ALA A 62 12.05 0.70 -4.51
CA ALA A 62 12.41 -0.20 -5.62
C ALA A 62 13.34 0.46 -6.65
N THR A 63 13.31 1.78 -6.82
CA THR A 63 14.12 2.52 -7.80
C THR A 63 15.32 3.26 -7.20
N SER A 64 15.41 3.39 -5.88
CA SER A 64 16.54 4.07 -5.22
C SER A 64 17.89 3.45 -5.61
N PRO A 65 18.88 4.26 -6.04
CA PRO A 65 20.18 3.75 -6.47
C PRO A 65 20.90 3.01 -5.34
N VAL A 66 21.46 1.84 -5.66
CA VAL A 66 22.07 0.91 -4.71
C VAL A 66 23.59 1.01 -4.83
N GLU A 67 24.26 1.48 -3.78
CA GLU A 67 25.70 1.33 -3.59
C GLU A 67 25.93 0.12 -2.64
N PRO A 68 26.75 -0.92 -2.93
CA PRO A 68 27.31 -1.44 -4.18
C PRO A 68 26.68 -2.79 -4.65
N GLU A 69 27.01 -3.15 -5.90
CA GLU A 69 26.64 -4.23 -6.86
C GLU A 69 26.00 -5.58 -6.46
N ASN A 70 25.71 -5.90 -5.19
CA ASN A 70 25.24 -7.26 -4.83
C ASN A 70 24.05 -7.29 -3.85
N SER A 71 23.41 -6.14 -3.63
CA SER A 71 22.41 -5.98 -2.58
C SER A 71 20.99 -5.93 -3.14
N ASP A 72 20.37 -7.11 -3.28
CA ASP A 72 18.91 -7.29 -3.47
C ASP A 72 18.06 -6.80 -2.27
N SER A 73 18.70 -6.20 -1.26
CA SER A 73 18.07 -5.79 0.00
C SER A 73 16.94 -4.78 -0.20
N ARG A 74 17.12 -3.79 -1.09
CA ARG A 74 16.11 -2.76 -1.39
C ARG A 74 14.85 -3.33 -1.99
N VAL A 75 14.97 -4.27 -2.95
CA VAL A 75 13.80 -4.93 -3.54
C VAL A 75 13.11 -5.82 -2.51
N ARG A 76 13.85 -6.45 -1.60
CA ARG A 76 13.26 -7.19 -0.48
C ARG A 76 12.47 -6.26 0.45
N ILE A 77 13.01 -5.10 0.80
CA ILE A 77 12.30 -4.09 1.61
C ILE A 77 11.07 -3.59 0.86
N ALA A 78 11.17 -3.31 -0.44
CA ALA A 78 10.04 -2.90 -1.27
C ALA A 78 8.92 -3.96 -1.28
N ARG A 79 9.26 -5.26 -1.32
CA ARG A 79 8.27 -6.35 -1.20
C ARG A 79 7.59 -6.37 0.16
N HIS A 80 8.32 -6.14 1.25
CA HIS A 80 7.74 -6.05 2.58
C HIS A 80 6.82 -4.83 2.71
N LEU A 81 7.23 -3.67 2.19
CA LEU A 81 6.38 -2.47 2.14
C LEU A 81 5.10 -2.72 1.34
N PHE A 82 5.21 -3.38 0.19
CA PHE A 82 4.06 -3.77 -0.62
C PHE A 82 3.13 -4.69 0.16
N LEU A 83 3.66 -5.74 0.80
CA LEU A 83 2.86 -6.70 1.56
C LEU A 83 2.16 -6.02 2.74
N THR A 84 2.86 -5.20 3.52
CA THR A 84 2.27 -4.41 4.61
C THR A 84 1.16 -3.49 4.09
N GLY A 85 1.41 -2.79 2.98
CA GLY A 85 0.44 -1.90 2.36
C GLY A 85 -0.83 -2.61 1.90
N VAL A 86 -0.66 -3.72 1.18
CA VAL A 86 -1.77 -4.57 0.72
C VAL A 86 -2.57 -5.11 1.91
N THR A 87 -1.90 -5.64 2.94
CA THR A 87 -2.57 -6.17 4.13
C THR A 87 -3.35 -5.08 4.87
N ALA A 88 -2.79 -3.87 5.01
CA ALA A 88 -3.48 -2.76 5.64
C ALA A 88 -4.74 -2.35 4.86
N ILE A 89 -4.68 -2.27 3.53
CA ILE A 89 -5.85 -2.00 2.69
C ILE A 89 -6.90 -3.11 2.83
N TRP A 90 -6.50 -4.38 2.77
CA TRP A 90 -7.45 -5.50 2.92
C TRP A 90 -8.09 -5.55 4.30
N LEU A 91 -7.35 -5.23 5.36
CA LEU A 91 -7.92 -5.11 6.70
C LEU A 91 -8.90 -3.93 6.78
N ALA A 92 -8.61 -2.80 6.13
CA ALA A 92 -9.54 -1.68 6.04
C ALA A 92 -10.86 -2.12 5.38
N VAL A 93 -10.78 -2.84 4.26
CA VAL A 93 -11.96 -3.41 3.57
C VAL A 93 -12.68 -4.43 4.46
N ALA A 94 -11.96 -5.32 5.14
CA ALA A 94 -12.59 -6.32 6.00
C ALA A 94 -13.36 -5.67 7.17
N VAL A 95 -12.79 -4.65 7.80
CA VAL A 95 -13.46 -3.86 8.84
C VAL A 95 -14.69 -3.15 8.25
N SER A 96 -14.55 -2.59 7.05
CA SER A 96 -15.65 -1.90 6.37
C SER A 96 -16.81 -2.82 5.95
N VAL A 97 -16.63 -4.15 5.92
CA VAL A 97 -17.74 -5.07 5.64
C VAL A 97 -18.50 -5.45 6.92
N ILE A 98 -17.85 -5.30 8.08
CA ILE A 98 -18.42 -5.68 9.38
C ILE A 98 -19.28 -4.56 9.98
N PHE A 99 -18.99 -3.31 9.64
CA PHE A 99 -19.65 -2.11 10.16
C PHE A 99 -20.41 -1.39 9.06
#